data_AF-A0A662NVS2-F1
#
_entry.id   AF-A0A662NVS2-F1
#
_cell.length_a   1.000
_cell.length_b   1.000
_cell.length_c   1.000
_cell.angle_alpha   90.00
_cell.angle_beta   90.00
_cell.angle_gamma   90.00
#
_symmetry.space_group_name_H-M   'P 1'
#
loop_
_entity.id
_entity.type
_entity.pdbx_description
1 polymer ?
#
loop_
_entity_poly.entity_id
_entity_poly.type
_entity_poly.pdbx_seq_one_letter_code
_entity_poly.pdbx_strand_id
1 'polypeptide(L)'
;IGPEVLPKNYVYDPKTKEVINYPETWEMALDPSKWGINVSKERFQCWYARYHNWVPQDYDCENFDPRDSWAYFPDITNKEFQELFLHWIERQIDAGVDAMWIDMLYTQAYFLYKMTKDIDHPAVKESHNAALEIIEKIREYGEEKGKYIFIGTWTPRNCVAPDKTFQYYFPDLDFVTITPLPNEVREMKLNETLWDNALKCIREKYENVPIITFLDWGPTIKLPIGIFSQNLTKEQQKEFLKIVDEFFSKRNVIFAYPVHGGFMGYEATTRSFGFYPFYDSLAPEFETYETIKELIRKDEK
;
A
#
# COMPACT_ATOMS: atom_id res chain seq x y z
N ILE A 1 -7.05 2.38 3.39
CA ILE A 1 -7.82 1.12 3.17
C ILE A 1 -7.28 0.47 1.90
N GLY A 2 -7.33 -0.83 1.70
CA GLY A 2 -6.90 -1.41 0.42
C GLY A 2 -7.41 -2.83 0.20
N PRO A 3 -7.62 -3.27 -1.05
CA PRO A 3 -7.96 -4.65 -1.38
C PRO A 3 -6.72 -5.55 -1.33
N GLU A 4 -6.04 -5.59 -0.19
CA GLU A 4 -4.81 -6.37 0.01
C GLU A 4 -4.98 -7.49 1.05
N VAL A 5 -5.87 -7.29 2.04
CA VAL A 5 -6.10 -8.23 3.13
C VAL A 5 -7.58 -8.51 3.25
N LEU A 6 -7.95 -9.78 3.07
CA LEU A 6 -9.26 -10.31 3.45
C LEU A 6 -9.07 -11.31 4.60
N PRO A 7 -9.35 -10.93 5.86
CA PRO A 7 -9.22 -11.83 7.00
C PRO A 7 -10.01 -13.13 6.79
N LYS A 8 -9.46 -14.26 7.21
CA LYS A 8 -10.15 -15.56 7.09
C LYS A 8 -11.38 -15.63 8.01
N ASN A 9 -11.17 -15.31 9.28
CA ASN A 9 -12.17 -15.40 10.33
C ASN A 9 -12.48 -13.97 10.79
N TYR A 10 -13.73 -13.53 10.60
CA TYR A 10 -14.25 -12.22 11.00
C TYR A 10 -13.98 -11.07 10.03
N VAL A 11 -14.85 -10.98 9.03
CA VAL A 11 -14.92 -9.87 8.08
C VAL A 11 -16.29 -9.21 8.25
N TYR A 12 -16.33 -8.00 8.82
CA TYR A 12 -17.58 -7.32 9.12
C TYR A 12 -18.00 -6.40 7.98
N ASP A 13 -19.22 -6.58 7.48
CA ASP A 13 -19.85 -5.66 6.54
C ASP A 13 -20.59 -4.55 7.32
N PRO A 14 -20.15 -3.28 7.23
CA PRO A 14 -20.75 -2.20 7.98
C PRO A 14 -22.14 -1.79 7.49
N LYS A 15 -22.53 -2.16 6.27
CA LYS A 15 -23.82 -1.82 5.67
C LYS A 15 -24.86 -2.89 6.00
N THR A 16 -24.54 -4.16 5.75
CA THR A 16 -25.47 -5.28 6.02
C THR A 16 -25.47 -5.71 7.49
N LYS A 17 -24.43 -5.36 8.25
CA LYS A 17 -24.18 -5.77 9.66
C LYS A 17 -23.83 -7.26 9.80
N GLU A 18 -23.53 -7.94 8.71
CA GLU A 18 -23.17 -9.35 8.71
C GLU A 18 -21.68 -9.56 9.01
N VAL A 19 -21.36 -10.73 9.57
CA VAL A 19 -19.99 -11.19 9.77
C VAL A 19 -19.75 -12.35 8.81
N ILE A 20 -18.85 -12.13 7.86
CA ILE A 20 -18.43 -13.09 6.85
C ILE A 20 -17.21 -13.84 7.39
N ASN A 21 -17.17 -15.16 7.23
CA ASN A 21 -16.09 -16.03 7.72
C ASN A 21 -15.67 -17.01 6.63
N TYR A 22 -14.72 -17.89 6.93
CA TYR A 22 -14.47 -19.07 6.11
C TYR A 22 -15.70 -20.01 6.14
N PRO A 23 -16.13 -20.60 5.01
CA PRO A 23 -15.47 -20.60 3.69
C PRO A 23 -15.79 -19.42 2.77
N GLU A 24 -16.74 -18.54 3.10
CA GLU A 24 -17.16 -17.43 2.22
C GLU A 24 -16.01 -16.46 1.91
N THR A 25 -15.14 -16.17 2.88
CA THR A 25 -13.93 -15.35 2.66
C THR A 25 -12.95 -16.01 1.69
N TRP A 26 -12.93 -17.34 1.61
CA TRP A 26 -12.12 -18.05 0.63
C TRP A 26 -12.68 -17.90 -0.78
N GLU A 27 -14.00 -17.94 -0.96
CA GLU A 27 -14.64 -17.75 -2.27
C GLU A 27 -14.34 -16.37 -2.89
N MET A 28 -14.16 -15.36 -2.05
CA MET A 28 -13.76 -14.00 -2.44
C MET A 28 -12.26 -13.83 -2.73
N ALA A 29 -11.42 -14.83 -2.47
CA ALA A 29 -9.99 -14.76 -2.70
C ALA A 29 -9.61 -14.94 -4.18
N LEU A 30 -8.56 -14.25 -4.64
CA LEU A 30 -8.08 -14.32 -6.01
C LEU A 30 -7.70 -15.74 -6.42
N ASP A 31 -8.31 -16.19 -7.53
CA ASP A 31 -7.99 -17.42 -8.24
C ASP A 31 -7.48 -17.10 -9.65
N PRO A 32 -6.17 -17.13 -9.91
CA PRO A 32 -5.63 -16.92 -11.24
C PRO A 32 -6.12 -17.98 -12.27
N SER A 33 -6.43 -19.19 -11.82
CA SER A 33 -6.76 -20.32 -12.70
C SER A 33 -8.08 -20.14 -13.43
N LYS A 34 -9.00 -19.29 -12.92
CA LYS A 34 -10.26 -18.97 -13.59
C LYS A 34 -10.08 -18.29 -14.95
N TRP A 35 -8.90 -17.72 -15.22
CA TRP A 35 -8.52 -17.18 -16.54
C TRP A 35 -7.56 -18.09 -17.32
N GLY A 36 -7.41 -19.36 -16.92
CA GLY A 36 -6.53 -20.33 -17.60
C GLY A 36 -5.04 -20.15 -17.29
N ILE A 37 -4.68 -19.35 -16.27
CA ILE A 37 -3.29 -19.21 -15.83
C ILE A 37 -2.88 -20.51 -15.10
N ASN A 38 -1.70 -21.05 -15.44
CA ASN A 38 -1.17 -22.28 -14.83
C ASN A 38 -0.60 -22.05 -13.41
N VAL A 39 -1.41 -21.45 -12.54
CA VAL A 39 -1.16 -21.22 -11.11
C VAL A 39 -2.50 -21.42 -10.42
N SER A 40 -2.59 -22.39 -9.51
CA SER A 40 -3.82 -22.62 -8.73
C SER A 40 -4.06 -21.51 -7.72
N LYS A 41 -5.32 -21.38 -7.28
CA LYS A 41 -5.74 -20.49 -6.19
C LYS A 41 -4.89 -20.71 -4.93
N GLU A 42 -4.77 -21.96 -4.49
CA GLU A 42 -4.02 -22.37 -3.29
C GLU A 42 -2.56 -21.94 -3.38
N ARG A 43 -1.93 -22.19 -4.53
CA ARG A 43 -0.52 -21.87 -4.74
C ARG A 43 -0.26 -20.38 -4.69
N PHE A 44 -1.09 -19.59 -5.38
CA PHE A 44 -0.99 -18.13 -5.35
C PHE A 44 -1.22 -17.57 -3.94
N GLN A 45 -2.29 -18.01 -3.28
CA GLN A 45 -2.65 -17.55 -1.93
C GLN A 45 -1.58 -17.93 -0.91
N CYS A 46 -0.96 -19.11 -1.02
CA CYS A 46 0.17 -19.51 -0.19
C CYS A 46 1.39 -18.59 -0.38
N TRP A 47 1.76 -18.26 -1.62
CA TRP A 47 2.87 -17.35 -1.88
C TRP A 47 2.64 -15.98 -1.24
N TYR A 48 1.42 -15.45 -1.38
CA TYR A 48 1.05 -14.17 -0.80
C TYR A 48 1.01 -14.23 0.73
N ALA A 49 0.44 -15.30 1.30
CA ALA A 49 0.39 -15.53 2.73
C ALA A 49 1.79 -15.67 3.36
N ARG A 50 2.72 -16.37 2.70
CA ARG A 50 4.12 -16.46 3.13
C ARG A 50 4.76 -15.09 3.17
N TYR A 51 4.61 -14.30 2.09
CA TYR A 51 5.18 -12.95 2.06
C TYR A 51 4.70 -12.07 3.23
N HIS A 52 3.43 -12.20 3.62
CA HIS A 52 2.82 -11.41 4.70
C HIS A 52 2.93 -12.05 6.11
N ASN A 53 3.67 -13.16 6.26
CA ASN A 53 3.74 -13.96 7.48
C ASN A 53 2.36 -14.41 8.01
N TRP A 54 1.37 -14.61 7.13
CA TRP A 54 0.07 -15.19 7.48
C TRP A 54 0.12 -16.72 7.61
N VAL A 55 1.21 -17.30 7.10
CA VAL A 55 1.68 -18.66 7.35
C VAL A 55 3.20 -18.60 7.60
N PRO A 56 3.81 -19.65 8.19
CA PRO A 56 5.27 -19.75 8.32
C PRO A 56 6.02 -19.53 7.00
N GLN A 57 7.21 -18.92 7.08
CA GLN A 57 8.02 -18.61 5.90
C GLN A 57 8.51 -19.84 5.14
N ASP A 58 8.59 -21.00 5.80
CA ASP A 58 8.96 -22.30 5.25
C ASP A 58 7.74 -23.20 4.93
N TYR A 59 6.53 -22.64 4.99
CA TYR A 59 5.30 -23.38 4.72
C TYR A 59 5.28 -23.98 3.30
N ASP A 60 4.89 -25.25 3.19
CA ASP A 60 4.82 -26.00 1.94
C ASP A 60 3.56 -25.63 1.13
N CYS A 61 3.76 -24.87 0.05
CA CYS A 61 2.66 -24.43 -0.79
C CYS A 61 2.05 -25.51 -1.69
N GLU A 62 2.68 -26.68 -1.82
CA GLU A 62 2.08 -27.79 -2.57
C GLU A 62 0.94 -28.47 -1.79
N ASN A 63 0.93 -28.32 -0.46
CA ASN A 63 -0.08 -28.87 0.44
C ASN A 63 -0.84 -27.78 1.20
N PHE A 64 -1.00 -26.60 0.59
CA PHE A 64 -1.64 -25.45 1.25
C PHE A 64 -3.10 -25.72 1.57
N ASP A 65 -3.43 -25.63 2.85
CA ASP A 65 -4.80 -25.57 3.34
C ASP A 65 -5.19 -24.10 3.57
N PRO A 66 -6.24 -23.58 2.90
CA PRO A 66 -6.67 -22.20 3.12
C PRO A 66 -7.01 -21.91 4.59
N ARG A 67 -7.35 -22.93 5.38
CA ARG A 67 -7.64 -22.79 6.82
C ARG A 67 -6.39 -22.49 7.66
N ASP A 68 -5.19 -22.72 7.14
CA ASP A 68 -3.95 -22.43 7.87
C ASP A 68 -3.53 -20.96 7.75
N SER A 69 -3.97 -20.26 6.70
CA SER A 69 -3.68 -18.83 6.54
C SER A 69 -4.52 -17.95 7.46
N TRP A 70 -3.95 -16.84 7.90
CA TRP A 70 -4.69 -15.80 8.64
C TRP A 70 -5.63 -14.98 7.76
N ALA A 71 -5.25 -14.72 6.51
CA ALA A 71 -5.99 -13.92 5.54
C ALA A 71 -5.69 -14.37 4.10
N TYR A 72 -6.42 -13.80 3.14
CA TYR A 72 -6.27 -14.04 1.71
C TYR A 72 -6.05 -12.72 0.97
N PHE A 73 -5.40 -12.79 -0.19
CA PHE A 73 -5.43 -11.70 -1.15
C PHE A 73 -6.79 -11.73 -1.87
N PRO A 74 -7.62 -10.69 -1.71
CA PRO A 74 -8.95 -10.69 -2.29
C PRO A 74 -8.92 -10.58 -3.81
N ASP A 75 -9.99 -11.02 -4.45
CA ASP A 75 -10.21 -10.84 -5.88
C ASP A 75 -11.02 -9.58 -6.17
N ILE A 76 -10.38 -8.52 -6.67
CA ILE A 76 -11.10 -7.29 -7.01
C ILE A 76 -12.08 -7.45 -8.18
N THR A 77 -12.09 -8.58 -8.88
CA THR A 77 -13.07 -8.90 -9.94
C THR A 77 -14.24 -9.74 -9.42
N ASN A 78 -14.19 -10.23 -8.17
CA ASN A 78 -15.31 -10.91 -7.53
C ASN A 78 -16.33 -9.86 -7.06
N LYS A 79 -17.60 -10.04 -7.47
CA LYS A 79 -18.68 -9.08 -7.18
C LYS A 79 -19.00 -8.95 -5.69
N GLU A 80 -18.99 -10.05 -4.95
CA GLU A 80 -19.26 -10.05 -3.51
C GLU A 80 -18.15 -9.31 -2.77
N PHE A 81 -16.90 -9.52 -3.17
CA PHE A 81 -15.78 -8.76 -2.61
C PHE A 81 -15.84 -7.28 -2.98
N GLN A 82 -16.16 -6.93 -4.23
CA GLN A 82 -16.30 -5.52 -4.63
C GLN A 82 -17.39 -4.82 -3.81
N GLU A 83 -18.55 -5.45 -3.65
CA GLU A 83 -19.66 -4.89 -2.86
C GLU A 83 -19.24 -4.68 -1.40
N LEU A 84 -18.64 -5.68 -0.77
CA LEU A 84 -18.10 -5.59 0.59
C LEU A 84 -17.06 -4.46 0.71
N PHE A 85 -16.12 -4.38 -0.23
CA PHE A 85 -15.07 -3.37 -0.24
C PHE A 85 -15.66 -1.96 -0.36
N LEU A 86 -16.67 -1.79 -1.22
CA LEU A 86 -17.39 -0.53 -1.36
C LEU A 86 -18.17 -0.19 -0.09
N HIS A 87 -18.78 -1.16 0.60
CA HIS A 87 -19.45 -0.89 1.88
C HIS A 87 -18.48 -0.35 2.95
N TRP A 88 -17.22 -0.82 2.98
CA TRP A 88 -16.18 -0.22 3.83
C TRP A 88 -15.81 1.20 3.43
N ILE A 89 -15.80 1.49 2.13
CA ILE A 89 -15.50 2.82 1.61
C ILE A 89 -16.65 3.79 1.93
N GLU A 90 -17.87 3.42 1.57
CA GLU A 90 -19.10 4.18 1.87
C GLU A 90 -19.15 4.54 3.36
N ARG A 91 -18.84 3.57 4.25
CA ARG A 91 -18.83 3.80 5.69
C ARG A 91 -17.81 4.87 6.11
N GLN A 92 -16.66 4.98 5.44
CA GLN A 92 -15.67 6.03 5.70
C GLN A 92 -16.15 7.38 5.16
N ILE A 93 -16.75 7.41 3.97
CA ILE A 93 -17.35 8.63 3.40
C ILE A 93 -18.44 9.17 4.32
N ASP A 94 -19.32 8.29 4.81
CA ASP A 94 -20.35 8.62 5.81
C ASP A 94 -19.76 9.07 7.15
N ALA A 95 -18.54 8.62 7.49
CA ALA A 95 -17.81 9.10 8.67
C ALA A 95 -17.22 10.51 8.47
N GLY A 96 -17.23 11.04 7.24
CA GLY A 96 -16.82 12.40 6.94
C GLY A 96 -15.43 12.55 6.32
N VAL A 97 -14.82 11.50 5.76
CA VAL A 97 -13.53 11.65 5.05
C VAL A 97 -13.71 12.51 3.80
N ASP A 98 -12.70 13.34 3.51
CA ASP A 98 -12.62 14.14 2.28
C ASP A 98 -11.68 13.50 1.24
N ALA A 99 -10.77 12.64 1.70
CA ALA A 99 -9.80 11.96 0.85
C ALA A 99 -9.66 10.49 1.24
N MET A 100 -9.33 9.65 0.25
CA MET A 100 -9.11 8.23 0.41
C MET A 100 -7.81 7.81 -0.27
N TRP A 101 -6.94 7.16 0.50
CA TRP A 101 -5.79 6.47 -0.04
C TRP A 101 -6.07 4.96 -0.08
N ILE A 102 -6.00 4.40 -1.29
CA ILE A 102 -6.33 3.00 -1.56
C ILE A 102 -5.04 2.21 -1.79
N ASP A 103 -4.66 1.39 -0.81
CA ASP A 103 -3.45 0.58 -0.90
C ASP A 103 -3.60 -0.50 -1.98
N MET A 104 -2.51 -0.87 -2.66
CA MET A 104 -2.43 -1.97 -3.62
C MET A 104 -3.52 -2.03 -4.73
N LEU A 105 -4.23 -0.93 -5.02
CA LEU A 105 -5.39 -0.90 -5.93
C LEU A 105 -5.14 -1.59 -7.30
N TYR A 106 -3.98 -1.33 -7.92
CA TYR A 106 -3.60 -1.92 -9.22
C TYR A 106 -2.69 -3.15 -9.11
N THR A 107 -2.37 -3.61 -7.89
CA THR A 107 -1.37 -4.66 -7.72
C THR A 107 -1.86 -6.02 -8.21
N GLN A 108 -3.16 -6.31 -8.14
CA GLN A 108 -3.71 -7.54 -8.71
C GLN A 108 -3.39 -7.66 -10.20
N ALA A 109 -3.68 -6.62 -10.99
CA ALA A 109 -3.36 -6.61 -12.42
C ALA A 109 -1.85 -6.81 -12.66
N TYR A 110 -1.00 -6.18 -11.84
CA TYR A 110 0.44 -6.36 -11.93
C TYR A 110 0.88 -7.80 -11.65
N PHE A 111 0.37 -8.44 -10.59
CA PHE A 111 0.70 -9.83 -10.28
C PHE A 111 0.30 -10.77 -11.42
N LEU A 112 -0.90 -10.59 -11.96
CA LEU A 112 -1.39 -11.38 -13.09
C LEU A 112 -0.51 -11.16 -14.33
N TYR A 113 -0.11 -9.91 -14.61
CA TYR A 113 0.84 -9.62 -15.68
C TYR A 113 2.20 -10.31 -15.45
N LYS A 114 2.70 -10.37 -14.22
CA LYS A 114 3.97 -11.07 -13.93
C LYS A 114 3.85 -12.58 -14.15
N MET A 115 2.66 -13.16 -14.03
CA MET A 115 2.41 -14.58 -14.31
C MET A 115 2.25 -14.86 -15.80
N THR A 116 1.52 -14.00 -16.52
CA THR A 116 1.19 -14.22 -17.94
C THR A 116 2.26 -13.69 -18.90
N LYS A 117 3.01 -12.67 -18.48
CA LYS A 117 3.88 -11.83 -19.33
C LYS A 117 3.15 -11.16 -20.49
N ASP A 118 1.84 -11.10 -20.40
CA ASP A 118 0.97 -10.58 -21.44
C ASP A 118 0.08 -9.51 -20.83
N ILE A 119 0.31 -8.27 -21.27
CA ILE A 119 -0.47 -7.12 -20.85
C ILE A 119 -1.90 -7.21 -21.38
N ASP A 120 -2.12 -7.89 -22.50
CA ASP A 120 -3.43 -8.01 -23.14
C ASP A 120 -4.26 -9.18 -22.62
N HIS A 121 -3.70 -10.00 -21.73
CA HIS A 121 -4.36 -11.16 -21.14
C HIS A 121 -5.63 -10.75 -20.38
N PRO A 122 -6.76 -11.48 -20.52
CA PRO A 122 -8.05 -11.13 -19.90
C PRO A 122 -7.94 -10.85 -18.39
N ALA A 123 -7.25 -11.71 -17.64
CA ALA A 123 -7.02 -11.54 -16.20
C ALA A 123 -6.46 -10.15 -15.83
N VAL A 124 -5.53 -9.64 -16.63
CA VAL A 124 -4.84 -8.37 -16.38
C VAL A 124 -5.79 -7.21 -16.69
N LYS A 125 -6.47 -7.26 -17.84
CA LYS A 125 -7.45 -6.25 -18.27
C LYS A 125 -8.64 -6.15 -17.34
N GLU A 126 -9.23 -7.28 -16.97
CA GLU A 126 -10.39 -7.32 -16.07
C GLU A 126 -10.04 -6.80 -14.68
N SER A 127 -8.88 -7.16 -14.15
CA SER A 127 -8.42 -6.63 -12.85
C SER A 127 -8.13 -5.13 -12.90
N HIS A 128 -7.54 -4.65 -14.00
CA HIS A 128 -7.33 -3.22 -14.21
C HIS A 128 -8.66 -2.46 -14.31
N ASN A 129 -9.61 -2.97 -15.09
CA ASN A 129 -10.94 -2.38 -15.23
C ASN A 129 -11.71 -2.37 -13.91
N ALA A 130 -11.62 -3.44 -13.11
CA ALA A 130 -12.25 -3.49 -11.79
C ALA A 130 -11.70 -2.41 -10.85
N ALA A 131 -10.40 -2.13 -10.90
CA ALA A 131 -9.81 -1.03 -10.13
C ALA A 131 -10.31 0.35 -10.60
N LEU A 132 -10.56 0.54 -11.90
CA LEU A 132 -11.16 1.76 -12.44
C LEU A 132 -12.62 1.92 -11.98
N GLU A 133 -13.41 0.84 -12.07
CA GLU A 133 -14.81 0.81 -11.65
C GLU A 133 -14.95 1.11 -10.14
N ILE A 134 -14.02 0.62 -9.31
CA ILE A 134 -13.98 0.96 -7.88
C ILE A 134 -13.83 2.48 -7.70
N ILE A 135 -12.91 3.14 -8.43
CA ILE A 135 -12.72 4.60 -8.33
C ILE A 135 -13.99 5.34 -8.75
N GLU A 136 -14.62 4.92 -9.85
CA GLU A 136 -15.85 5.53 -10.35
C GLU A 136 -16.95 5.46 -9.27
N LYS A 137 -17.19 4.28 -8.69
CA LYS A 137 -18.21 4.11 -7.65
C LYS A 137 -17.94 4.91 -6.37
N ILE A 138 -16.67 5.12 -6.01
CA ILE A 138 -16.32 6.00 -4.88
C ILE A 138 -16.72 7.44 -5.19
N ARG A 139 -16.46 7.92 -6.41
CA ARG A 139 -16.81 9.27 -6.84
C ARG A 139 -18.33 9.44 -6.93
N GLU A 140 -19.03 8.49 -7.55
CA GLU A 140 -20.49 8.48 -7.61
C GLU A 140 -21.12 8.57 -6.22
N TYR A 141 -20.67 7.72 -5.27
CA TYR A 141 -21.17 7.76 -3.91
C TYR A 141 -20.84 9.07 -3.19
N GLY A 142 -19.65 9.63 -3.42
CA GLY A 142 -19.28 10.95 -2.93
C GLY A 142 -20.25 12.03 -3.43
N GLU A 143 -20.52 12.06 -4.74
CA GLU A 143 -21.43 13.00 -5.37
C GLU A 143 -22.86 12.90 -4.83
N GLU A 144 -23.37 11.67 -4.61
CA GLU A 144 -24.65 11.44 -3.96
C GLU A 144 -24.72 12.03 -2.55
N LYS A 145 -23.58 12.09 -1.84
CA LYS A 145 -23.44 12.75 -0.53
C LYS A 145 -23.13 14.24 -0.62
N GLY A 146 -23.06 14.79 -1.83
CA GLY A 146 -22.73 16.19 -2.09
C GLY A 146 -21.27 16.53 -1.81
N LYS A 147 -20.35 15.56 -1.98
CA LYS A 147 -18.91 15.71 -1.70
C LYS A 147 -18.07 15.23 -2.87
N TYR A 148 -16.99 15.95 -3.15
CA TYR A 148 -15.91 15.44 -3.99
C TYR A 148 -14.91 14.70 -3.11
N ILE A 149 -14.70 13.40 -3.37
CA ILE A 149 -13.74 12.58 -2.61
C ILE A 149 -12.42 12.54 -3.38
N PHE A 150 -11.36 13.07 -2.78
CA PHE A 150 -10.01 13.01 -3.36
C PHE A 150 -9.46 11.59 -3.25
N ILE A 151 -9.09 10.97 -4.36
CA ILE A 151 -8.62 9.58 -4.39
C ILE A 151 -7.15 9.53 -4.78
N GLY A 152 -6.36 8.81 -3.98
CA GLY A 152 -4.96 8.54 -4.29
C GLY A 152 -4.57 7.10 -4.03
N THR A 153 -3.46 6.68 -4.63
CA THR A 153 -2.84 5.36 -4.44
C THR A 153 -1.36 5.46 -4.78
N TRP A 154 -0.67 4.31 -4.79
CA TRP A 154 0.71 4.21 -5.24
C TRP A 154 0.88 4.74 -6.67
N THR A 155 2.01 5.41 -6.88
CA THR A 155 2.47 5.83 -8.20
C THR A 155 2.48 4.66 -9.19
N PRO A 156 2.23 4.93 -10.48
CA PRO A 156 2.45 3.99 -11.56
C PRO A 156 3.73 3.18 -11.43
N ARG A 157 3.61 1.84 -11.40
CA ARG A 157 4.77 0.94 -11.28
C ARG A 157 5.81 1.20 -12.37
N ASN A 158 5.41 1.55 -13.60
CA ASN A 158 6.36 1.82 -14.68
C ASN A 158 7.20 3.11 -14.47
N CYS A 159 6.84 3.98 -13.52
CA CYS A 159 7.65 5.14 -13.15
C CYS A 159 8.74 4.81 -12.13
N VAL A 160 8.58 3.72 -11.36
CA VAL A 160 9.49 3.36 -10.26
C VAL A 160 10.15 1.99 -10.42
N ALA A 161 9.57 1.11 -11.22
CA ALA A 161 10.08 -0.22 -11.48
C ALA A 161 11.07 -0.21 -12.66
N PRO A 162 12.09 -1.10 -12.63
CA PRO A 162 12.99 -1.29 -13.77
C PRO A 162 12.23 -1.78 -15.02
N ASP A 163 11.16 -2.55 -14.80
CA ASP A 163 10.34 -3.16 -15.83
C ASP A 163 9.29 -2.15 -16.35
N LYS A 164 9.68 -1.40 -17.39
CA LYS A 164 8.83 -0.37 -18.03
C LYS A 164 7.77 -0.94 -18.98
N THR A 165 7.65 -2.27 -19.08
CA THR A 165 6.75 -2.92 -20.05
C THR A 165 5.32 -3.06 -19.53
N PHE A 166 5.08 -2.93 -18.22
CA PHE A 166 3.73 -2.84 -17.66
C PHE A 166 3.18 -1.42 -17.81
N GLN A 167 2.55 -1.12 -18.95
CA GLN A 167 2.04 0.20 -19.30
C GLN A 167 0.52 0.22 -19.33
N TYR A 168 -0.10 0.18 -18.15
CA TYR A 168 -1.53 0.45 -18.07
C TYR A 168 -1.83 1.94 -18.00
N TYR A 169 -3.01 2.30 -18.50
CA TYR A 169 -3.63 3.58 -18.23
C TYR A 169 -3.82 3.73 -16.73
N PHE A 170 -3.43 4.85 -16.17
CA PHE A 170 -3.74 5.17 -14.79
C PHE A 170 -4.81 6.25 -14.83
N PRO A 171 -5.91 6.09 -14.07
CA PRO A 171 -7.01 7.06 -14.12
C PRO A 171 -6.60 8.38 -13.52
N ASP A 172 -7.49 9.36 -13.64
CA ASP A 172 -7.38 10.63 -12.95
C ASP A 172 -7.37 10.42 -11.42
N LEU A 173 -6.18 10.31 -10.85
CA LEU A 173 -5.95 10.33 -9.41
C LEU A 173 -5.79 11.76 -8.94
N ASP A 174 -6.28 12.06 -7.74
CA ASP A 174 -6.17 13.38 -7.14
C ASP A 174 -4.81 13.61 -6.46
N PHE A 175 -4.13 12.53 -6.07
CA PHE A 175 -2.76 12.53 -5.55
C PHE A 175 -2.12 11.14 -5.71
N VAL A 176 -0.79 11.07 -5.65
CA VAL A 176 -0.05 9.81 -5.74
C VAL A 176 0.97 9.66 -4.63
N THR A 177 1.26 8.41 -4.25
CA THR A 177 2.30 8.11 -3.27
C THR A 177 3.50 7.38 -3.87
N ILE A 178 4.69 7.69 -3.35
CA ILE A 178 5.96 7.02 -3.66
C ILE A 178 6.75 6.89 -2.35
N THR A 179 7.67 5.94 -2.25
CA THR A 179 8.48 5.73 -1.03
C THR A 179 9.96 5.66 -1.38
N PRO A 180 10.86 6.12 -0.48
CA PRO A 180 12.28 5.81 -0.58
C PRO A 180 12.54 4.31 -0.62
N LEU A 181 13.61 3.93 -1.31
CA LEU A 181 14.06 2.54 -1.32
C LEU A 181 14.70 2.18 0.03
N PRO A 182 14.56 0.92 0.46
CA PRO A 182 15.24 0.39 1.65
C PRO A 182 16.73 0.77 1.77
N ASN A 183 17.47 0.72 0.66
CA ASN A 183 18.89 1.06 0.65
C ASN A 183 19.15 2.56 0.82
N GLU A 184 18.29 3.43 0.27
CA GLU A 184 18.43 4.88 0.45
C GLU A 184 18.25 5.30 1.92
N VAL A 185 17.34 4.63 2.63
CA VAL A 185 17.17 4.83 4.09
C VAL A 185 18.39 4.33 4.84
N ARG A 186 18.84 3.10 4.56
CA ARG A 186 19.98 2.48 5.25
C ARG A 186 21.27 3.28 5.10
N GLU A 187 21.52 3.77 3.90
CA GLU A 187 22.71 4.55 3.55
C GLU A 187 22.55 6.05 3.84
N MET A 188 21.35 6.46 4.28
CA MET A 188 20.96 7.87 4.49
C MET A 188 21.25 8.74 3.25
N LYS A 189 21.03 8.19 2.06
CA LYS A 189 21.39 8.81 0.78
C LYS A 189 20.36 8.49 -0.29
N LEU A 190 19.60 9.52 -0.69
CA LEU A 190 18.64 9.44 -1.79
C LEU A 190 19.36 9.52 -3.14
N ASN A 191 18.89 8.75 -4.12
CA ASN A 191 19.42 8.71 -5.48
C ASN A 191 18.70 9.76 -6.35
N GLU A 192 19.33 10.92 -6.51
CA GLU A 192 18.79 12.04 -7.31
C GLU A 192 18.31 11.61 -8.70
N THR A 193 19.13 10.88 -9.45
CA THR A 193 18.78 10.45 -10.81
C THR A 193 17.56 9.54 -10.84
N LEU A 194 17.43 8.63 -9.87
CA LEU A 194 16.26 7.75 -9.77
C LEU A 194 15.00 8.56 -9.48
N TRP A 195 15.07 9.47 -8.51
CA TRP A 195 13.96 10.33 -8.12
C TRP A 195 13.55 11.28 -9.24
N ASP A 196 14.50 11.95 -9.89
CA ASP A 196 14.20 12.90 -10.96
C ASP A 196 13.52 12.21 -12.16
N ASN A 197 13.97 10.99 -12.50
CA ASN A 197 13.33 10.18 -13.54
C ASN A 197 11.92 9.73 -13.15
N ALA A 198 11.72 9.28 -11.91
CA ALA A 198 10.41 8.86 -11.41
C ALA A 198 9.43 10.04 -11.39
N LEU A 199 9.84 11.18 -10.83
CA LEU A 199 9.01 12.39 -10.74
C LEU A 199 8.68 12.95 -12.12
N LYS A 200 9.61 12.90 -13.08
CA LYS A 200 9.33 13.26 -14.47
C LYS A 200 8.22 12.37 -15.05
N CYS A 201 8.35 11.05 -14.92
CA CYS A 201 7.33 10.10 -15.40
C CYS A 201 5.95 10.33 -14.76
N ILE A 202 5.92 10.63 -13.46
CA ILE A 202 4.67 10.91 -12.74
C ILE A 202 4.02 12.19 -13.28
N ARG A 203 4.79 13.27 -13.42
CA ARG A 203 4.29 14.58 -13.90
C ARG A 203 3.86 14.58 -15.37
N GLU A 204 4.45 13.71 -16.19
CA GLU A 204 4.00 13.49 -17.57
C GLU A 204 2.64 12.78 -17.63
N LYS A 205 2.27 12.01 -16.59
CA LYS A 205 1.01 11.25 -16.53
C LYS A 205 -0.09 12.00 -15.78
N TYR A 206 0.26 12.72 -14.73
CA TYR A 206 -0.67 13.45 -13.89
C TYR A 206 -0.26 14.92 -13.85
N GLU A 207 -1.09 15.77 -14.45
CA GLU A 207 -0.88 17.20 -14.44
C GLU A 207 -1.28 17.76 -13.06
N ASN A 208 -0.34 18.42 -12.38
CA ASN A 208 -0.56 19.19 -11.16
C ASN A 208 -1.18 18.43 -9.96
N VAL A 209 -0.99 17.12 -9.86
CA VAL A 209 -1.39 16.36 -8.66
C VAL A 209 -0.30 16.41 -7.58
N PRO A 210 -0.65 16.50 -6.28
CA PRO A 210 0.30 16.32 -5.19
C PRO A 210 0.99 14.95 -5.26
N ILE A 211 2.32 14.97 -5.15
CA ILE A 211 3.14 13.76 -4.98
C ILE A 211 3.51 13.70 -3.51
N ILE A 212 3.08 12.65 -2.83
CA ILE A 212 3.32 12.44 -1.41
C ILE A 212 4.35 11.32 -1.27
N THR A 213 5.30 11.49 -0.37
CA THR A 213 6.27 10.46 0.00
C THR A 213 6.23 10.20 1.49
N PHE A 214 6.37 8.94 1.87
CA PHE A 214 6.43 8.51 3.26
C PHE A 214 7.34 7.29 3.38
N LEU A 215 7.70 6.93 4.61
CA LEU A 215 8.46 5.70 4.85
C LEU A 215 7.50 4.52 4.87
N ASP A 216 7.47 3.78 3.76
CA ASP A 216 6.63 2.59 3.61
C ASP A 216 6.95 1.50 4.63
N TRP A 217 5.98 0.64 4.89
CA TRP A 217 6.05 -0.41 5.89
C TRP A 217 5.48 -1.72 5.41
N GLY A 218 5.74 -2.79 6.16
CA GLY A 218 5.31 -4.12 5.77
C GLY A 218 5.68 -5.16 6.82
N PRO A 219 5.54 -6.45 6.50
CA PRO A 219 5.68 -7.52 7.47
C PRO A 219 7.10 -7.66 8.03
N THR A 220 8.12 -7.10 7.36
CA THR A 220 9.53 -7.27 7.75
C THR A 220 10.22 -5.96 8.10
N ILE A 221 11.31 -6.04 8.85
CA ILE A 221 12.17 -4.88 9.13
C ILE A 221 12.92 -4.34 7.88
N LYS A 222 12.79 -4.99 6.71
CA LYS A 222 13.54 -4.63 5.48
C LYS A 222 12.87 -3.51 4.68
N LEU A 223 11.68 -3.07 5.10
CA LEU A 223 10.95 -1.97 4.49
C LEU A 223 11.45 -0.62 5.07
N PRO A 224 11.18 0.52 4.41
CA PRO A 224 11.70 1.83 4.81
C PRO A 224 11.53 2.17 6.29
N ILE A 225 10.32 2.02 6.88
CA ILE A 225 10.13 2.29 8.32
C ILE A 225 10.90 1.31 9.21
N GLY A 226 11.02 0.05 8.77
CA GLY A 226 11.74 -1.00 9.49
C GLY A 226 13.23 -0.69 9.55
N ILE A 227 13.81 -0.26 8.43
CA ILE A 227 15.22 0.14 8.38
C ILE A 227 15.45 1.43 9.16
N PHE A 228 14.57 2.42 8.97
CA PHE A 228 14.65 3.68 9.69
C PHE A 228 14.65 3.48 11.21
N SER A 229 13.74 2.65 11.71
CA SER A 229 13.59 2.41 13.15
C SER A 229 14.60 1.41 13.73
N GLN A 230 14.99 0.39 12.97
CA GLN A 230 15.80 -0.72 13.49
C GLN A 230 17.29 -0.63 13.12
N ASN A 231 17.66 0.04 12.02
CA ASN A 231 19.05 0.14 11.57
C ASN A 231 19.72 1.49 11.89
N LEU A 232 18.95 2.57 12.01
CA LEU A 232 19.50 3.90 12.30
C LEU A 232 19.43 4.20 13.81
N THR A 233 20.48 4.83 14.35
CA THR A 233 20.43 5.41 15.71
C THR A 233 19.44 6.57 15.77
N LYS A 234 19.05 7.01 16.98
CA LYS A 234 18.17 8.19 17.16
C LYS A 234 18.69 9.42 16.44
N GLU A 235 19.99 9.68 16.54
CA GLU A 235 20.65 10.83 15.90
C GLU A 235 20.64 10.69 14.38
N GLN A 236 20.88 9.47 13.87
CA GLN A 236 20.79 9.18 12.44
C GLN A 236 19.35 9.31 11.92
N GLN A 237 18.35 8.92 12.70
CA GLN A 237 16.94 9.11 12.35
C GLN A 237 16.61 10.60 12.25
N LYS A 238 16.99 11.40 13.25
CA LYS A 238 16.83 12.86 13.25
C LYS A 238 17.52 13.51 12.04
N GLU A 239 18.73 13.06 11.71
CA GLU A 239 19.47 13.58 10.57
C GLU A 239 18.86 13.15 9.23
N PHE A 240 18.45 11.90 9.12
CA PHE A 240 17.78 11.39 7.92
C PHE A 240 16.50 12.17 7.63
N LEU A 241 15.69 12.51 8.66
CA LEU A 241 14.51 13.35 8.50
C LEU A 241 14.83 14.72 7.89
N LYS A 242 15.97 15.33 8.22
CA LYS A 242 16.41 16.60 7.59
C LYS A 242 16.84 16.39 6.14
N ILE A 243 17.56 15.30 5.86
CA ILE A 243 18.01 14.96 4.50
C ILE A 243 16.81 14.79 3.57
N VAL A 244 15.81 14.00 3.99
CA VAL A 244 14.62 13.73 3.18
C VAL A 244 13.75 14.98 3.02
N ASP A 245 13.57 15.77 4.08
CA ASP A 245 12.85 17.03 4.04
C ASP A 245 13.45 17.98 2.99
N GLU A 246 14.74 18.30 3.11
CA GLU A 246 15.42 19.19 2.18
C GLU A 246 15.37 18.65 0.73
N PHE A 247 15.54 17.34 0.56
CA PHE A 247 15.54 16.71 -0.75
C PHE A 247 14.18 16.79 -1.45
N PHE A 248 13.10 16.52 -0.72
CA PHE A 248 11.74 16.48 -1.26
C PHE A 248 11.13 17.87 -1.41
N SER A 249 11.39 18.79 -0.48
CA SER A 249 10.92 20.19 -0.56
C SER A 249 11.47 20.90 -1.81
N LYS A 250 12.76 20.70 -2.14
CA LYS A 250 13.35 21.21 -3.40
C LYS A 250 12.71 20.65 -4.67
N ARG A 251 12.03 19.51 -4.56
CA ARG A 251 11.40 18.79 -5.67
C ARG A 251 9.90 18.95 -5.69
N ASN A 252 9.29 19.79 -4.84
CA ASN A 252 7.83 19.91 -4.72
C ASN A 252 7.16 18.54 -4.51
N VAL A 253 7.70 17.76 -3.57
CA VAL A 253 7.16 16.48 -3.10
C VAL A 253 6.85 16.65 -1.62
N ILE A 254 5.64 16.29 -1.22
CA ILE A 254 5.18 16.40 0.17
C ILE A 254 5.73 15.21 0.95
N PHE A 255 6.61 15.44 1.92
CA PHE A 255 7.04 14.39 2.83
C PHE A 255 6.07 14.26 4.01
N ALA A 256 5.32 13.16 4.06
CA ALA A 256 4.50 12.81 5.20
C ALA A 256 5.38 12.18 6.29
N TYR A 257 5.74 13.01 7.27
CA TYR A 257 6.59 12.62 8.39
C TYR A 257 6.02 11.44 9.19
N PRO A 258 6.86 10.48 9.61
CA PRO A 258 6.43 9.40 10.51
C PRO A 258 6.25 9.97 11.93
N VAL A 259 5.02 10.32 12.30
CA VAL A 259 4.71 10.83 13.66
C VAL A 259 4.30 9.69 14.59
N HIS A 260 3.35 8.88 14.16
CA HIS A 260 2.84 7.71 14.88
C HIS A 260 2.27 6.72 13.86
N GLY A 261 2.42 5.43 14.13
CA GLY A 261 1.98 4.36 13.23
C GLY A 261 3.12 3.83 12.35
N GLY A 262 2.78 2.97 11.39
CA GLY A 262 3.77 2.22 10.60
C GLY A 262 4.28 1.01 11.37
N PHE A 263 3.86 -0.19 10.94
CA PHE A 263 4.31 -1.43 11.54
C PHE A 263 5.79 -1.64 11.24
N MET A 264 6.63 -1.80 12.28
CA MET A 264 8.08 -1.87 12.12
C MET A 264 8.58 -3.23 11.61
N GLY A 265 7.68 -4.20 11.46
CA GLY A 265 7.97 -5.58 11.06
C GLY A 265 7.92 -6.56 12.22
N TYR A 266 7.65 -7.83 11.92
CA TYR A 266 7.56 -8.88 12.94
C TYR A 266 8.89 -9.13 13.68
N GLU A 267 10.01 -8.86 13.02
CA GLU A 267 11.35 -9.04 13.60
C GLU A 267 11.86 -7.82 14.37
N ALA A 268 11.04 -6.78 14.53
CA ALA A 268 11.44 -5.56 15.25
C ALA A 268 11.76 -5.86 16.72
N THR A 269 12.99 -5.52 17.11
CA THR A 269 13.51 -5.69 18.47
C THR A 269 13.45 -4.38 19.27
N THR A 270 13.69 -3.25 18.63
CA THR A 270 13.47 -1.93 19.20
C THR A 270 12.00 -1.56 19.01
N ARG A 271 11.25 -1.54 20.10
CA ARG A 271 9.80 -1.30 20.13
C ARG A 271 9.49 0.03 20.79
N SER A 272 8.47 0.72 20.30
CA SER A 272 8.04 1.99 20.89
C SER A 272 7.59 1.76 22.33
N PHE A 273 8.15 2.53 23.25
CA PHE A 273 7.92 2.43 24.70
C PHE A 273 8.29 1.04 25.27
N GLY A 274 9.16 0.30 24.58
CA GLY A 274 9.60 -1.04 24.94
C GLY A 274 8.65 -2.19 24.56
N PHE A 275 7.45 -1.91 24.02
CA PHE A 275 6.48 -3.00 23.75
C PHE A 275 5.65 -2.87 22.47
N TYR A 276 5.35 -1.66 21.97
CA TYR A 276 4.52 -1.51 20.79
C TYR A 276 5.30 -1.80 19.49
N PRO A 277 4.74 -2.58 18.55
CA PRO A 277 5.41 -2.92 17.30
C PRO A 277 5.26 -1.85 16.19
N PHE A 278 4.64 -0.72 16.51
CA PHE A 278 4.44 0.41 15.60
C PHE A 278 5.41 1.54 15.96
N TYR A 279 5.87 2.29 14.96
CA TYR A 279 6.73 3.43 15.19
C TYR A 279 5.98 4.56 15.91
N ASP A 280 6.65 5.22 16.84
CA ASP A 280 6.14 6.41 17.54
C ASP A 280 7.27 7.40 17.78
N SER A 281 7.15 8.60 17.22
CA SER A 281 8.18 9.64 17.31
C SER A 281 8.42 10.18 18.73
N LEU A 282 7.48 9.97 19.66
CA LEU A 282 7.62 10.32 21.07
C LEU A 282 8.27 9.21 21.89
N ALA A 283 8.39 8.00 21.35
CA ALA A 283 9.00 6.89 22.07
C ALA A 283 10.46 7.20 22.42
N PRO A 284 10.91 6.95 23.66
CA PRO A 284 12.29 7.19 24.07
C PRO A 284 13.31 6.49 23.17
N GLU A 285 12.94 5.38 22.54
CA GLU A 285 13.77 4.62 21.61
C GLU A 285 14.09 5.38 20.31
N PHE A 286 13.26 6.35 19.92
CA PHE A 286 13.36 7.07 18.63
C PHE A 286 13.52 8.59 18.82
N GLU A 287 12.68 9.21 19.66
CA GLU A 287 12.76 10.63 20.07
C GLU A 287 12.88 11.64 18.89
N THR A 288 12.14 11.42 17.81
CA THR A 288 12.22 12.25 16.59
C THR A 288 11.21 13.39 16.54
N TYR A 289 10.23 13.41 17.45
CA TYR A 289 9.09 14.33 17.40
C TYR A 289 9.47 15.82 17.35
N GLU A 290 10.42 16.26 18.19
CA GLU A 290 10.83 17.66 18.20
C GLU A 290 11.56 18.06 16.90
N THR A 291 12.34 17.14 16.31
CA THR A 291 12.95 17.37 14.99
C THR A 291 11.89 17.52 13.91
N ILE A 292 10.84 16.69 13.91
CA ILE A 292 9.72 16.80 12.97
C ILE A 292 9.04 18.18 13.12
N LYS A 293 8.75 18.61 14.35
CA LYS A 293 8.16 19.93 14.62
C LYS A 293 9.02 21.10 14.14
N GLU A 294 10.34 21.00 14.33
CA GLU A 294 11.27 22.03 13.86
C GLU A 294 11.29 22.15 12.35
N LEU A 295 11.24 21.02 11.63
CA LEU A 295 11.23 21.00 10.16
C LEU A 295 9.95 21.60 9.61
N ILE A 296 8.78 21.18 10.10
CA ILE A 296 7.48 21.72 9.66
C ILE A 296 7.41 23.25 9.83
N ARG A 297 7.94 23.78 10.95
CA ARG A 297 7.93 25.24 11.21
C ARG A 297 8.89 26.05 10.33
N LYS A 298 9.88 25.41 9.70
CA LYS A 298 10.76 26.10 8.75
C LYS A 298 10.02 26.39 7.44
N ASP A 299 9.15 25.47 7.02
CA ASP A 299 8.39 25.59 5.78
C ASP A 299 7.26 26.63 5.85
N GLU A 300 6.87 27.04 7.06
CA GLU A 300 5.88 28.11 7.30
C GLU A 300 6.45 29.54 7.16
N LYS A 301 7.75 29.70 6.90
CA LYS A 301 8.43 31.01 6.77
C LYS A 301 8.85 31.32 5.34
#